data_AF-A0A4V4LCH5-F1
#
_entry.id   AF-A0A4V4LCH5-F1
#
_cell.length_a   1.000
_cell.length_b   1.000
_cell.length_c   1.000
_cell.angle_alpha   90.00
_cell.angle_beta   90.00
_cell.angle_gamma   90.00
#
_symmetry.space_group_name_H-M   'P 1'
#
loop_
_entity.id
_entity.type
_entity.pdbx_description
1 polymer ?
#
loop_
_entity_poly.entity_id
_entity_poly.type
_entity_poly.pdbx_seq_one_letter_code
_entity_poly.pdbx_strand_id
1 'polypeptide(L)'
;MDPDKIDVSNGSAQQNYGNSFDGFLASIQVGAFVAAIQIGGFVILRKRYRGKWDIRSLCKIFCDLDSSYLDALGLFALLRLLTRTFGITAVLLVPLLVPLNYVHDRSGSPVRGLDKFSCLNILESHTSRLWAHLAAAYWFTGLFCLISRHELGKFVDIRHRLKFNKTSRSFLVTDIPKNSEKAAIKSMFHKLYASKVKLYTTGQEKIAFVSSKPYLKAMTQIEKEVSRGQHDKG
;
A
#
# COMPACT_ATOMS: atom_id res chain seq x y z
N MET A 1 -7.61 -56.58 30.78
CA MET A 1 -7.54 -55.11 30.74
C MET A 1 -6.36 -54.80 29.82
N ASP A 2 -6.64 -54.60 28.54
CA ASP A 2 -5.59 -54.42 27.50
C ASP A 2 -4.97 -53.02 27.62
N PRO A 3 -3.64 -52.89 27.73
CA PRO A 3 -2.96 -51.60 27.84
C PRO A 3 -2.76 -50.84 26.51
N ASP A 4 -3.18 -51.39 25.35
CA ASP A 4 -2.83 -50.86 24.02
C ASP A 4 -3.92 -50.05 23.28
N LYS A 5 -4.86 -49.44 23.99
CA LYS A 5 -5.76 -48.43 23.39
C LYS A 5 -5.52 -47.05 23.98
N ILE A 6 -4.38 -46.46 23.63
CA ILE A 6 -4.30 -45.00 23.59
C ILE A 6 -5.00 -44.57 22.30
N ASP A 7 -6.29 -44.25 22.41
CA ASP A 7 -7.00 -43.48 21.39
C ASP A 7 -6.31 -42.11 21.33
N VAL A 8 -5.33 -41.97 20.45
CA VAL A 8 -4.81 -40.67 20.04
C VAL A 8 -5.95 -40.02 19.26
N SER A 9 -6.84 -39.34 19.99
CA SER A 9 -7.86 -38.48 19.42
C SER A 9 -7.14 -37.42 18.59
N ASN A 10 -7.06 -37.66 17.28
CA ASN A 10 -6.52 -36.70 16.33
C ASN A 10 -7.31 -35.40 16.50
N GLY A 11 -6.63 -34.34 16.94
CA GLY A 11 -7.25 -33.04 17.14
C GLY A 11 -7.97 -32.55 15.88
N SER A 12 -8.96 -31.68 16.04
CA SER A 12 -9.76 -31.12 14.94
C SER A 12 -8.92 -30.51 13.80
N ALA A 13 -7.69 -30.08 14.08
CA ALA A 13 -6.72 -29.62 13.08
C ALA A 13 -6.22 -30.74 12.15
N GLN A 14 -6.06 -31.96 12.66
CA GLN A 14 -5.57 -33.11 11.90
C GLN A 14 -6.69 -33.82 11.13
N GLN A 15 -7.94 -33.73 11.60
CA GLN A 15 -9.12 -34.24 10.87
C GLN A 15 -9.47 -33.39 9.63
N ASN A 16 -9.14 -32.10 9.65
CA ASN A 16 -9.34 -31.18 8.52
C ASN A 16 -8.12 -31.07 7.58
N TYR A 17 -7.09 -31.90 7.81
CA TYR A 17 -5.86 -31.89 7.02
C TYR A 17 -6.15 -32.29 5.57
N GLY A 18 -6.11 -31.30 4.67
CA GLY A 18 -6.38 -31.47 3.24
C GLY A 18 -7.56 -30.68 2.66
N ASN A 19 -8.47 -30.17 3.49
CA ASN A 19 -9.62 -29.37 3.05
C ASN A 19 -9.27 -27.88 2.83
N SER A 20 -8.01 -27.49 3.04
CA SER A 20 -7.55 -26.09 2.98
C SER A 20 -7.71 -25.45 1.59
N PHE A 21 -7.72 -26.25 0.52
CA PHE A 21 -7.91 -25.73 -0.84
C PHE A 21 -9.36 -25.28 -1.09
N ASP A 22 -10.33 -26.09 -0.63
CA ASP A 22 -11.74 -25.75 -0.74
C ASP A 22 -12.09 -24.55 0.14
N GLY A 23 -11.52 -24.48 1.35
CA GLY A 23 -11.63 -23.30 2.22
C GLY A 23 -11.05 -22.02 1.58
N PHE A 24 -9.89 -22.13 0.93
CA PHE A 24 -9.29 -21.04 0.18
C PHE A 24 -10.18 -20.57 -0.99
N LEU A 25 -10.68 -21.50 -1.82
CA LEU A 25 -11.58 -21.17 -2.93
C LEU A 25 -12.88 -20.54 -2.46
N ALA A 26 -13.47 -21.07 -1.38
CA ALA A 26 -14.65 -20.48 -0.76
C ALA A 26 -14.40 -19.04 -0.31
N SER A 27 -13.25 -18.76 0.30
CA SER A 27 -12.89 -17.39 0.72
C SER A 27 -12.75 -16.42 -0.47
N ILE A 28 -12.14 -16.86 -1.58
CA ILE A 28 -12.04 -16.07 -2.81
C ILE A 28 -13.43 -15.78 -3.37
N GLN A 29 -14.29 -16.80 -3.44
CA GLN A 29 -15.64 -16.69 -3.96
C GLN A 29 -16.47 -15.68 -3.15
N VAL A 30 -16.45 -15.78 -1.82
CA VAL A 30 -17.16 -14.86 -0.94
C VAL A 30 -16.60 -13.44 -1.10
N GLY A 31 -15.27 -13.28 -1.13
CA GLY A 31 -14.63 -11.99 -1.35
C GLY A 31 -15.02 -11.34 -2.68
N ALA A 32 -15.03 -12.12 -3.77
CA ALA A 32 -15.42 -11.66 -5.10
C ALA A 32 -16.90 -11.24 -5.14
N PHE A 33 -17.77 -12.00 -4.48
CA PHE A 33 -19.19 -11.68 -4.37
C PHE A 33 -19.44 -10.38 -3.60
N VAL A 34 -18.79 -10.21 -2.44
CA VAL A 34 -18.87 -8.97 -1.65
C VAL A 34 -18.37 -7.78 -2.46
N ALA A 35 -17.24 -7.92 -3.18
CA ALA A 35 -16.73 -6.87 -4.04
C ALA A 35 -17.71 -6.52 -5.17
N ALA A 36 -18.34 -7.51 -5.80
CA ALA A 36 -19.34 -7.29 -6.84
C ALA A 36 -20.57 -6.54 -6.31
N ILE A 37 -21.03 -6.85 -5.09
CA ILE A 37 -22.12 -6.12 -4.43
C ILE A 37 -21.71 -4.68 -4.16
N GLN A 38 -20.52 -4.44 -3.61
CA GLN A 38 -20.03 -3.09 -3.32
C GLN A 38 -19.89 -2.24 -4.58
N ILE A 39 -19.30 -2.81 -5.64
CA ILE A 39 -19.14 -2.14 -6.94
C ILE A 39 -20.51 -1.90 -7.58
N GLY A 40 -21.41 -2.88 -7.56
CA GLY A 40 -22.77 -2.77 -8.08
C GLY A 40 -23.57 -1.68 -7.35
N GLY A 41 -23.53 -1.67 -6.02
CA GLY A 41 -24.14 -0.64 -5.19
C GLY A 41 -23.60 0.75 -5.50
N PHE A 42 -22.28 0.89 -5.66
CA PHE A 42 -21.65 2.14 -6.07
C PHE A 42 -22.10 2.61 -7.46
N VAL A 43 -22.17 1.69 -8.44
CA VAL A 43 -22.62 2.00 -9.80
C VAL A 43 -24.10 2.41 -9.82
N ILE A 44 -24.97 1.72 -9.07
CA ILE A 44 -26.40 2.05 -8.96
C ILE A 44 -26.58 3.41 -8.28
N LEU A 45 -25.86 3.66 -7.19
CA LEU A 45 -25.86 4.94 -6.48
C LEU A 45 -25.38 6.06 -7.41
N ARG A 46 -24.29 5.84 -8.15
CA ARG A 46 -23.77 6.78 -9.14
C ARG A 46 -24.78 7.05 -10.27
N LYS A 47 -25.51 6.03 -10.73
CA LYS A 47 -26.55 6.20 -11.76
C LYS A 47 -27.75 7.00 -11.22
N ARG A 48 -28.16 6.75 -9.98
CA ARG A 48 -29.29 7.42 -9.31
C ARG A 48 -29.02 8.88 -8.95
N TYR A 49 -27.79 9.22 -8.59
CA TYR A 49 -27.40 10.57 -8.14
C TYR A 49 -26.58 11.38 -9.17
N ARG A 50 -26.66 11.00 -10.46
CA ARG A 50 -25.93 11.59 -11.60
C ARG A 50 -25.97 13.12 -11.70
N GLY A 51 -26.97 13.79 -11.10
CA GLY A 51 -27.13 15.24 -11.14
C GLY A 51 -26.53 16.03 -9.95
N LYS A 52 -26.19 15.37 -8.83
CA LYS A 52 -25.65 16.05 -7.62
C LYS A 52 -24.19 15.70 -7.32
N TRP A 53 -23.68 14.61 -7.89
CA TRP A 53 -22.31 14.16 -7.68
C TRP A 53 -21.40 14.73 -8.77
N ASP A 54 -20.88 15.93 -8.54
CA ASP A 54 -19.86 16.49 -9.42
C ASP A 54 -18.53 15.75 -9.18
N ILE A 55 -18.18 14.82 -10.08
CA ILE A 55 -16.89 14.12 -10.07
C ILE A 55 -15.71 15.10 -10.12
N ARG A 56 -15.94 16.30 -10.67
CA ARG A 56 -14.97 17.39 -10.68
C ARG A 56 -14.67 17.91 -9.26
N SER A 57 -15.60 17.76 -8.32
CA SER A 57 -15.42 18.07 -6.89
C SER A 57 -14.50 17.04 -6.21
N LEU A 58 -14.64 15.74 -6.50
CA LEU A 58 -13.72 14.72 -6.00
C LEU A 58 -12.32 14.89 -6.61
N CYS A 59 -12.21 15.12 -7.92
CA CYS A 59 -10.92 15.47 -8.52
C CYS A 59 -10.35 16.77 -7.92
N LYS A 60 -11.16 17.79 -7.63
CA LYS A 60 -10.69 18.97 -6.90
C LYS A 60 -10.22 18.64 -5.49
N ILE A 61 -10.89 17.77 -4.73
CA ILE A 61 -10.42 17.32 -3.41
C ILE A 61 -9.06 16.61 -3.50
N PHE A 62 -8.84 15.82 -4.56
CA PHE A 62 -7.55 15.15 -4.81
C PHE A 62 -6.49 16.08 -5.45
N CYS A 63 -6.89 17.11 -6.20
CA CYS A 63 -6.01 18.05 -6.91
C CYS A 63 -5.67 19.32 -6.12
N ASP A 64 -6.48 19.75 -5.14
CA ASP A 64 -6.24 20.93 -4.30
C ASP A 64 -5.11 20.69 -3.28
N LEU A 65 -4.63 19.45 -3.21
CA LEU A 65 -3.57 19.00 -2.34
C LEU A 65 -2.30 18.81 -3.18
N ASP A 66 -1.71 19.91 -3.64
CA ASP A 66 -0.47 19.97 -4.44
C ASP A 66 0.68 19.16 -3.81
N SER A 67 0.69 19.03 -2.47
CA SER A 67 1.61 18.16 -1.74
C SER A 67 1.28 16.68 -1.88
N SER A 68 0.00 16.31 -1.89
CA SER A 68 -0.46 14.92 -1.99
C SER A 68 -0.54 14.41 -3.42
N TYR A 69 -0.49 15.27 -4.44
CA TYR A 69 -0.34 14.83 -5.82
C TYR A 69 0.96 14.02 -6.03
N LEU A 70 2.08 14.48 -5.45
CA LEU A 70 3.35 13.76 -5.50
C LEU A 70 3.31 12.45 -4.71
N ASP A 71 2.66 12.45 -3.55
CA ASP A 71 2.54 11.24 -2.72
C ASP A 71 1.61 10.20 -3.37
N ALA A 72 0.50 10.64 -3.97
CA ALA A 72 -0.41 9.80 -4.74
C ALA A 72 0.30 9.21 -5.97
N LEU A 73 1.09 10.02 -6.70
CA LEU A 73 1.91 9.53 -7.81
C LEU A 73 2.90 8.46 -7.33
N GLY A 74 3.51 8.64 -6.16
CA GLY A 74 4.38 7.65 -5.53
C GLY A 74 3.65 6.35 -5.18
N LEU A 75 2.44 6.44 -4.63
CA LEU A 75 1.60 5.27 -4.34
C LEU A 75 1.20 4.53 -5.63
N PHE A 76 0.79 5.24 -6.68
CA PHE A 76 0.48 4.61 -7.97
C PHE A 76 1.70 3.98 -8.63
N ALA A 77 2.88 4.59 -8.50
CA ALA A 77 4.13 4.00 -8.97
C ALA A 77 4.46 2.71 -8.21
N LEU A 78 4.26 2.69 -6.88
CA LEU A 78 4.43 1.49 -6.06
C LEU A 78 3.43 0.38 -6.44
N LEU A 79 2.14 0.71 -6.56
CA LEU A 79 1.12 -0.25 -6.98
C LEU A 79 1.43 -0.81 -8.37
N ARG A 80 1.84 0.03 -9.31
CA ARG A 80 2.25 -0.41 -10.66
C ARG A 80 3.48 -1.32 -10.61
N LEU A 81 4.48 -0.99 -9.79
CA LEU A 81 5.67 -1.81 -9.58
C LEU A 81 5.27 -3.20 -9.07
N LEU A 82 4.48 -3.26 -7.99
CA LEU A 82 3.99 -4.50 -7.39
C LEU A 82 3.18 -5.33 -8.37
N THR A 83 2.18 -4.73 -9.03
CA THR A 83 1.35 -5.46 -10.00
C THR A 83 2.19 -5.99 -11.17
N ARG A 84 3.20 -5.25 -11.63
CA ARG A 84 4.07 -5.69 -12.73
C ARG A 84 5.01 -6.81 -12.30
N THR A 85 5.67 -6.69 -11.15
CA THR A 85 6.60 -7.71 -10.66
C THR A 85 5.89 -9.00 -10.30
N PHE A 86 4.80 -8.92 -9.51
CA PHE A 86 4.00 -10.08 -9.16
C PHE A 86 3.23 -10.63 -10.35
N GLY A 87 2.77 -9.80 -11.28
CA GLY A 87 2.12 -10.26 -12.51
C GLY A 87 3.04 -11.07 -13.40
N ILE A 88 4.25 -10.57 -13.70
CA ILE A 88 5.24 -11.32 -14.50
C ILE A 88 5.63 -12.61 -13.79
N THR A 89 5.85 -12.55 -12.48
CA THR A 89 6.21 -13.73 -11.66
C THR A 89 5.08 -14.75 -11.64
N ALA A 90 3.83 -14.31 -11.53
CA ALA A 90 2.67 -15.20 -11.56
C ALA A 90 2.58 -15.93 -12.90
N VAL A 91 2.82 -15.24 -14.02
CA VAL A 91 2.72 -15.87 -15.35
C VAL A 91 3.90 -16.78 -15.65
N LEU A 92 5.11 -16.47 -15.19
CA LEU A 92 6.31 -17.28 -15.50
C LEU A 92 6.58 -18.37 -14.47
N LEU A 93 6.47 -18.02 -13.19
CA LEU A 93 6.97 -18.86 -12.10
C LEU A 93 5.93 -19.85 -11.59
N VAL A 94 4.65 -19.48 -11.56
CA VAL A 94 3.58 -20.40 -11.15
C VAL A 94 3.48 -21.62 -12.07
N PRO A 95 3.38 -21.50 -13.41
CA PRO A 95 3.30 -22.69 -14.27
C PRO A 95 4.60 -23.51 -14.29
N LEU A 96 5.72 -22.95 -13.83
CA LEU A 96 6.98 -23.68 -13.70
C LEU A 96 7.09 -24.43 -12.37
N LEU A 97 6.83 -23.74 -11.24
CA LEU A 97 7.05 -24.28 -9.89
C LEU A 97 5.90 -25.18 -9.42
N VAL A 98 4.66 -24.91 -9.85
CA VAL A 98 3.50 -25.72 -9.44
C VAL A 98 3.62 -27.17 -9.94
N PRO A 99 3.89 -27.45 -11.23
CA PRO A 99 4.10 -28.81 -11.69
C PRO A 99 5.36 -29.44 -11.08
N LEU A 100 6.44 -28.68 -10.93
CA LEU A 100 7.69 -29.17 -10.35
C LEU A 100 7.51 -29.68 -8.91
N ASN A 101 6.67 -29.01 -8.12
CA ASN A 101 6.36 -29.43 -6.75
C ASN A 101 5.27 -30.52 -6.68
N TYR A 102 4.38 -30.61 -7.67
CA TYR A 102 3.30 -31.60 -7.70
C TYR A 102 3.77 -33.04 -7.92
N VAL A 103 4.90 -33.25 -8.61
CA VAL A 103 5.42 -34.59 -8.92
C VAL A 103 5.99 -35.25 -7.66
N HIS A 104 5.17 -35.83 -6.78
CA HIS A 104 5.65 -36.58 -5.61
C HIS A 104 5.59 -38.11 -5.82
N ASP A 105 6.70 -38.75 -5.46
CA ASP A 105 6.90 -40.20 -5.47
C ASP A 105 6.07 -40.90 -4.39
N ARG A 106 5.64 -42.12 -4.70
CA ARG A 106 4.84 -43.03 -3.87
C ARG A 106 5.60 -43.51 -2.63
N SER A 107 5.77 -42.68 -1.60
CA SER A 107 6.20 -43.16 -0.27
C SER A 107 5.29 -42.67 0.85
N GLY A 108 4.20 -43.41 1.06
CA GLY A 108 3.64 -43.70 2.38
C GLY A 108 2.75 -42.66 3.08
N SER A 109 2.90 -41.35 2.84
CA SER A 109 2.05 -40.35 3.50
C SER A 109 1.18 -39.56 2.49
N PRO A 110 -0.16 -39.54 2.65
CA PRO A 110 -1.02 -38.77 1.78
C PRO A 110 -0.94 -37.28 2.16
N VAL A 111 0.01 -36.56 1.57
CA VAL A 111 0.04 -35.09 1.63
C VAL A 111 -1.19 -34.56 0.90
N ARG A 112 -2.00 -33.70 1.54
CA ARG A 112 -3.30 -33.22 1.02
C ARG A 112 -3.35 -31.68 0.99
N GLY A 113 -4.21 -31.11 0.13
CA GLY A 113 -4.42 -29.66 0.05
C GLY A 113 -3.25 -28.86 -0.55
N LEU A 114 -3.08 -27.61 -0.10
CA LEU A 114 -2.03 -26.69 -0.56
C LEU A 114 -0.61 -27.16 -0.19
N ASP A 115 -0.47 -28.03 0.81
CA ASP A 115 0.84 -28.55 1.25
C ASP A 115 1.57 -29.33 0.15
N LYS A 116 0.83 -29.83 -0.84
CA LYS A 116 1.39 -30.47 -2.05
C LYS A 116 2.30 -29.54 -2.86
N PHE A 117 2.11 -28.23 -2.77
CA PHE A 117 2.89 -27.25 -3.51
C PHE A 117 4.01 -26.61 -2.68
N SER A 118 4.13 -26.99 -1.40
CA SER A 118 5.11 -26.41 -0.49
C SER A 118 6.51 -26.95 -0.75
N CYS A 119 7.52 -26.06 -0.67
CA CYS A 119 8.94 -26.42 -0.73
C CYS A 119 9.36 -27.32 0.45
N LEU A 120 8.64 -27.22 1.59
CA LEU A 120 8.88 -28.04 2.78
C LEU A 120 8.54 -29.52 2.59
N ASN A 121 7.78 -29.85 1.54
CA ASN A 121 7.42 -31.23 1.24
C ASN A 121 8.47 -31.94 0.37
N ILE A 122 9.55 -31.28 -0.06
CA ILE A 122 10.58 -31.90 -0.91
C ILE A 122 11.43 -32.84 -0.04
N LEU A 123 11.30 -34.14 -0.26
CA LEU A 123 12.09 -35.18 0.41
C LEU A 123 13.59 -35.01 0.08
N GLU A 124 14.46 -35.35 1.04
CA GLU A 124 15.93 -35.18 0.95
C GLU A 124 16.55 -35.83 -0.31
N SER A 125 15.90 -36.86 -0.85
CA SER A 125 16.29 -37.55 -2.09
C SER A 125 16.07 -36.76 -3.40
N HIS A 126 15.32 -35.65 -3.39
CA HIS A 126 15.00 -34.83 -4.57
C HIS A 126 15.61 -33.41 -4.50
N THR A 127 16.86 -33.31 -4.06
CA THR A 127 17.60 -32.05 -3.87
C THR A 127 17.68 -31.16 -5.13
N SER A 128 17.60 -31.74 -6.33
CA SER A 128 17.62 -31.00 -7.60
C SER A 128 16.49 -29.97 -7.72
N ARG A 129 15.37 -30.18 -7.04
CA ARG A 129 14.22 -29.25 -7.04
C ARG A 129 14.48 -28.00 -6.20
N LEU A 130 15.30 -28.11 -5.15
CA LEU A 130 15.69 -26.96 -4.32
C LEU A 130 16.54 -25.98 -5.12
N TRP A 131 17.39 -26.47 -6.03
CA TRP A 131 18.15 -25.63 -6.94
C TRP A 131 17.24 -24.83 -7.89
N ALA A 132 16.11 -25.40 -8.32
CA ALA A 132 15.12 -24.67 -9.12
C ALA A 132 14.44 -23.56 -8.32
N HIS A 133 14.09 -23.81 -7.05
CA HIS A 133 13.57 -22.77 -6.14
C HIS A 133 14.60 -21.67 -5.87
N LEU A 134 15.87 -22.04 -5.69
CA LEU A 134 16.96 -21.09 -5.51
C LEU A 134 17.17 -20.23 -6.77
N ALA A 135 17.21 -20.86 -7.95
CA ALA A 135 17.32 -20.15 -9.23
C ALA A 135 16.13 -19.22 -9.47
N ALA A 136 14.91 -19.68 -9.16
CA ALA A 136 13.70 -18.87 -9.19
C ALA A 136 13.77 -17.64 -8.27
N ALA A 137 14.31 -17.79 -7.06
CA ALA A 137 14.48 -16.70 -6.11
C ALA A 137 15.50 -15.66 -6.61
N TYR A 138 16.64 -16.10 -7.16
CA TYR A 138 17.61 -15.20 -7.78
C TYR A 138 17.02 -14.47 -8.99
N TRP A 139 16.31 -15.19 -9.85
CA TRP A 139 15.61 -14.60 -11.00
C TRP A 139 14.59 -13.54 -10.57
N PHE A 140 13.72 -13.87 -9.61
CA PHE A 140 12.73 -12.94 -9.07
C PHE A 140 13.38 -11.70 -8.46
N THR A 141 14.43 -11.89 -7.65
CA THR A 141 15.15 -10.78 -7.01
C THR A 141 15.80 -9.87 -8.05
N GLY A 142 16.46 -10.45 -9.06
CA GLY A 142 17.04 -9.69 -10.17
C GLY A 142 15.99 -8.90 -10.94
N LEU A 143 14.88 -9.54 -11.30
CA LEU A 143 13.75 -8.90 -11.98
C LEU A 143 13.16 -7.76 -11.15
N PHE A 144 12.94 -7.97 -9.86
CA PHE A 144 12.44 -6.96 -8.93
C PHE A 144 13.40 -5.76 -8.87
N CYS A 145 14.71 -6.01 -8.71
CA CYS A 145 15.72 -4.95 -8.67
C CYS A 145 15.74 -4.13 -9.99
N LEU A 146 15.66 -4.78 -11.15
CA LEU A 146 15.67 -4.10 -12.44
C LEU A 146 14.42 -3.24 -12.65
N ILE A 147 13.23 -3.79 -12.41
CA ILE A 147 11.98 -3.05 -12.58
C ILE A 147 11.88 -1.93 -11.54
N SER A 148 12.25 -2.19 -10.29
CA SER A 148 12.25 -1.21 -9.21
C SER A 148 13.18 -0.04 -9.51
N ARG A 149 14.41 -0.29 -9.98
CA ARG A 149 15.34 0.78 -10.39
C ARG A 149 14.76 1.64 -11.51
N HIS A 150 14.14 1.01 -12.50
CA HIS A 150 13.57 1.73 -13.63
C HIS A 150 12.35 2.59 -13.23
N GLU A 151 11.42 2.04 -12.45
CA GLU A 151 10.25 2.80 -11.98
C GLU A 151 10.64 3.89 -10.97
N LEU A 152 11.56 3.61 -10.05
CA LEU A 152 12.06 4.59 -9.10
C LEU A 152 12.82 5.71 -9.81
N GLY A 153 13.64 5.40 -10.82
CA GLY A 153 14.33 6.39 -11.64
C GLY A 153 13.37 7.35 -12.33
N LYS A 154 12.30 6.81 -12.93
CA LYS A 154 11.23 7.64 -13.54
C LYS A 154 10.54 8.53 -12.51
N PHE A 155 10.21 7.98 -11.34
CA PHE A 155 9.58 8.76 -10.27
C PHE A 155 10.48 9.89 -9.77
N VAL A 156 11.78 9.62 -9.60
CA VAL A 156 12.77 10.62 -9.19
C VAL A 156 12.92 11.71 -10.24
N ASP A 157 12.97 11.38 -11.53
CA ASP A 157 13.04 12.38 -12.61
C ASP A 157 11.79 13.28 -12.62
N ILE A 158 10.60 12.69 -12.51
CA ILE A 158 9.34 13.45 -12.42
C ILE A 158 9.37 14.38 -11.20
N ARG A 159 9.77 13.87 -10.03
CA ARG A 159 9.88 14.67 -8.80
C ARG A 159 10.90 15.80 -8.94
N HIS A 160 12.02 15.54 -9.60
CA HIS A 160 13.05 16.53 -9.84
C HIS A 160 12.52 17.64 -10.76
N ARG A 161 11.91 17.30 -11.90
CA ARG A 161 11.28 18.28 -12.81
C ARG A 161 10.26 19.16 -12.10
N LEU A 162 9.41 18.56 -11.24
CA LEU A 162 8.44 19.32 -10.45
C LEU A 162 9.10 20.28 -9.45
N LYS A 163 10.21 19.88 -8.82
CA LYS A 163 10.96 20.77 -7.91
C LYS A 163 11.62 21.93 -8.66
N PHE A 164 12.16 21.71 -9.87
CA PHE A 164 12.85 22.75 -10.65
C PHE A 164 11.90 23.76 -11.26
N ASN A 165 10.68 23.35 -11.63
CA ASN A 165 9.66 24.27 -12.14
C ASN A 165 9.09 25.23 -11.08
N LYS A 166 9.46 25.08 -9.81
CA LYS A 166 9.01 25.97 -8.73
C LYS A 166 9.93 27.19 -8.64
N THR A 167 9.42 28.35 -9.06
CA THR A 167 10.14 29.63 -9.10
C THR A 167 10.48 30.22 -7.73
N SER A 168 9.87 29.72 -6.64
CA SER A 168 10.10 30.19 -5.28
C SER A 168 10.60 29.07 -4.38
N ARG A 169 11.82 29.22 -3.86
CA ARG A 169 12.39 28.34 -2.83
C ARG A 169 12.16 28.98 -1.46
N SER A 170 11.39 28.28 -0.62
CA SER A 170 11.20 28.66 0.78
C SER A 170 12.03 27.73 1.65
N PHE A 171 12.81 28.32 2.56
CA PHE A 171 13.62 27.57 3.52
C PHE A 171 13.00 27.74 4.90
N LEU A 172 12.85 26.63 5.61
CA LEU A 172 12.51 26.66 7.03
C LEU A 172 13.82 26.83 7.80
N VAL A 173 13.96 27.96 8.48
CA VAL A 173 15.09 28.20 9.38
C VAL A 173 14.62 27.84 10.79
N THR A 174 15.20 26.80 11.35
CA THR A 174 14.96 26.39 12.75
C THR A 174 16.00 27.04 13.67
N ASP A 175 15.76 26.98 14.99
CA ASP A 175 16.73 27.39 16.02
C ASP A 175 17.08 28.89 16.06
N ILE A 176 16.07 29.74 15.89
CA ILE A 176 16.20 31.18 16.08
C ILE A 176 16.37 31.49 17.58
N PRO A 177 17.38 32.29 17.99
CA PRO A 177 17.58 32.65 19.39
C PRO A 177 16.35 33.40 19.93
N LYS A 178 15.84 33.00 21.11
CA LYS A 178 14.58 33.52 21.69
C LYS A 178 14.57 35.03 21.94
N ASN A 179 15.73 35.65 22.06
CA ASN A 179 15.94 37.08 22.29
C ASN A 179 16.11 37.89 20.99
N SER A 180 16.00 37.26 19.81
CA SER A 180 16.22 37.95 18.53
C SER A 180 14.96 38.64 18.04
N GLU A 181 15.05 39.96 17.87
CA GLU A 181 13.97 40.76 17.28
C GLU A 181 13.82 40.48 15.77
N LYS A 182 12.58 40.45 15.27
CA LYS A 182 12.27 40.21 13.84
C LYS A 182 13.02 41.17 12.90
N ALA A 183 13.23 42.41 13.33
CA ALA A 183 13.99 43.41 12.59
C ALA A 183 15.49 43.04 12.48
N ALA A 184 16.09 42.54 13.56
CA ALA A 184 17.48 42.09 13.59
C ALA A 184 17.69 40.89 12.66
N ILE A 185 16.76 39.93 12.66
CA ILE A 185 16.80 38.76 11.77
C ILE A 185 16.69 39.18 10.30
N LYS A 186 15.74 40.07 9.99
CA LYS A 186 15.55 40.59 8.63
C LYS A 186 16.80 41.34 8.14
N SER A 187 17.42 42.14 9.02
CA SER A 187 18.67 42.84 8.73
C SER A 187 19.83 41.88 8.47
N MET A 188 19.97 40.83 9.30
CA MET A 188 20.98 39.79 9.11
C MET A 188 20.85 39.11 7.74
N PHE A 189 19.64 38.70 7.34
CA PHE A 189 19.42 38.09 6.03
C PHE A 189 19.66 39.05 4.86
N HIS A 190 19.30 40.32 4.99
CA HIS A 190 19.60 41.34 3.97
C HIS A 190 21.09 41.67 3.86
N LYS A 191 21.84 41.58 4.96
CA LYS A 191 23.29 41.77 4.97
C LYS A 191 24.02 40.57 4.34
N LEU A 192 23.52 39.36 4.57
CA LEU A 192 24.11 38.13 4.03
C LEU A 192 23.73 37.87 2.57
N TYR A 193 22.54 38.30 2.14
CA TYR A 193 22.05 38.07 0.79
C TYR A 193 21.57 39.39 0.17
N ALA A 194 22.19 39.80 -0.93
CA ALA A 194 21.82 41.00 -1.69
C ALA A 194 20.45 40.91 -2.39
N SER A 195 19.80 39.75 -2.36
CA SER A 195 18.50 39.51 -2.99
C SER A 195 17.31 39.90 -2.11
N LYS A 196 16.15 40.13 -2.73
CA LYS A 196 14.86 40.38 -2.03
C LYS A 196 14.42 39.16 -1.23
N VAL A 197 14.85 39.06 0.03
CA VAL A 197 14.37 38.05 0.99
C VAL A 197 13.03 38.49 1.57
N LYS A 198 11.98 37.69 1.40
CA LYS A 198 10.70 37.87 2.11
C LYS A 198 10.67 36.95 3.32
N LEU A 199 10.67 37.53 4.52
CA LEU A 199 10.57 36.79 5.77
C LEU A 199 9.09 36.58 6.13
N TYR A 200 8.68 35.31 6.23
CA TYR A 200 7.34 34.94 6.66
C TYR A 200 7.42 34.45 8.11
N THR A 201 6.78 35.17 9.04
CA THR A 201 6.67 34.75 10.44
C THR A 201 5.30 34.14 10.67
N THR A 202 5.23 32.97 11.30
CA THR A 202 3.99 32.21 11.57
C THR A 202 2.87 33.02 12.25
N GLY A 203 3.19 34.16 12.87
CA GLY A 203 2.22 35.05 13.54
C GLY A 203 1.61 36.17 12.68
N GLN A 204 2.06 36.42 11.45
CA GLN A 204 1.43 37.42 10.57
C GLN A 204 1.25 36.86 9.17
N GLU A 205 -0.02 36.84 8.77
CA GLU A 205 -0.53 36.29 7.53
C GLU A 205 -0.57 34.75 7.50
N LYS A 206 -1.80 34.22 7.64
CA LYS A 206 -2.20 32.85 7.28
C LYS A 206 -1.97 32.63 5.77
N ILE A 207 -0.76 32.79 5.27
CA ILE A 207 -0.42 32.21 3.98
C ILE A 207 -0.57 30.71 4.18
N ALA A 208 -1.38 30.12 3.31
CA ALA A 208 -1.74 28.71 3.34
C ALA A 208 -0.47 27.86 3.22
N PHE A 209 0.20 27.62 4.34
CA PHE A 209 0.92 26.39 4.55
C PHE A 209 -0.16 25.31 4.39
N VAL A 210 -0.10 24.61 3.26
CA VAL A 210 -0.85 23.40 2.97
C VAL A 210 -0.44 22.39 4.03
N SER A 211 -1.12 22.48 5.16
CA SER A 211 -0.89 21.68 6.35
C SER A 211 -2.21 21.66 7.10
N SER A 212 -2.76 20.46 7.20
CA SER A 212 -3.84 20.01 8.08
C SER A 212 -5.17 20.75 8.10
N LYS A 213 -5.36 21.90 7.45
CA LYS A 213 -6.65 22.62 7.46
C LYS A 213 -7.84 21.83 6.87
N PRO A 214 -7.72 21.10 5.74
CA PRO A 214 -8.85 20.30 5.26
C PRO A 214 -9.15 19.12 6.18
N TYR A 215 -8.13 18.50 6.77
CA TYR A 215 -8.29 17.41 7.73
C TYR A 215 -8.93 17.88 9.04
N LEU A 216 -8.48 19.01 9.60
CA LEU A 216 -9.04 19.57 10.82
C LEU A 216 -10.49 20.00 10.62
N LYS A 217 -10.82 20.58 9.45
CA LYS A 217 -12.20 20.98 9.13
C LYS A 217 -13.12 19.78 8.91
N ALA A 218 -12.62 18.71 8.28
CA ALA A 218 -13.35 17.45 8.13
C ALA A 218 -13.56 16.77 9.50
N MET A 219 -12.55 16.78 10.36
CA MET A 219 -12.59 16.19 11.69
C MET A 219 -13.54 16.96 12.62
N THR A 220 -13.54 18.30 12.61
CA THR A 220 -14.51 19.10 13.37
C THR A 220 -15.93 19.00 12.81
N GLN A 221 -16.09 18.74 11.51
CA GLN A 221 -17.40 18.52 10.92
C GLN A 221 -17.95 17.13 11.27
N ILE A 222 -17.09 16.10 11.30
CA ILE A 222 -17.45 14.75 11.78
C ILE A 222 -17.82 14.80 13.27
N GLU A 223 -17.02 15.49 14.09
CA GLU A 223 -17.29 15.65 15.53
C GLU A 223 -18.63 16.36 15.79
N LYS A 224 -18.93 17.41 15.01
CA LYS A 224 -20.21 18.13 15.10
C LYS A 224 -21.41 17.27 14.69
N GLU A 225 -21.29 16.42 13.66
CA GLU A 225 -22.36 15.51 13.24
C GLU A 225 -22.54 14.35 14.24
N VAL A 226 -21.46 13.86 14.85
CA VAL A 226 -21.51 12.83 15.90
C VAL A 226 -22.20 13.36 17.16
N SER A 227 -21.86 14.58 17.62
CA SER A 227 -22.54 15.21 18.76
C SER A 227 -24.02 15.51 18.49
N ARG A 228 -24.39 15.79 17.24
CA ARG A 228 -25.78 16.05 16.86
C ARG A 228 -26.61 14.76 16.79
N GLY A 229 -26.01 13.64 16.39
CA GLY A 229 -26.65 12.32 16.39
C GLY A 229 -26.86 11.70 17.79
N GLN A 230 -26.15 12.16 18.82
CA GLN A 230 -26.38 11.76 20.22
C GLN A 230 -27.53 12.53 20.88
N HIS A 231 -27.87 13.72 20.39
CA HIS A 231 -28.92 14.56 20.98
C HIS A 231 -30.34 14.24 20.45
N ASP A 232 -30.43 13.53 19.31
CA ASP A 232 -31.68 13.11 18.65
C ASP A 232 -32.15 11.68 19.05
N LYS A 233 -31.50 11.06 20.06
CA LYS A 233 -31.84 9.72 20.58
C LYS A 233 -32.23 9.70 22.06
N GLY A 234 -32.53 10.86 22.64
CA GLY A 234 -33.04 11.02 24.00
C GLY A 234 -34.52 11.36 23.99
#